data_AF-A0A397W829-F1
#
_entry.id   AF-A0A397W829-F1
#
_cell.length_a   1.000
_cell.length_b   1.000
_cell.length_c   1.000
_cell.angle_alpha   90.00
_cell.angle_beta   90.00
_cell.angle_gamma   90.00
#
_symmetry.space_group_name_H-M   'P 1'
#
loop_
_entity.id
_entity.type
_entity.pdbx_description
1 polymer ?
#
loop_
_entity_poly.entity_id
_entity_poly.type
_entity_poly.pdbx_seq_one_letter_code
_entity_poly.pdbx_strand_id
1 'polypeptide(L)'
;MINITFNVNVSCPFYDANLAIYQKINQTDILRQFFNPTNCTKSNVIILNVLNCTFNDPGGQYYIQMDNCFVVDDVYKEPIFGIDSNVWIFQTENITSIKKHSDKQEDTRGVLRLTISGSRHFRELNGSGRRDFFFTLINNLTFMIPTEKGRLGSDRNYQLDKSNILISLSIREANDGEKLTAADIKDNLHQLITNKAFTGISTETVTDFLDEAYGFQQAQGIGENTEH
;
A
#
# COMPACT_ATOMS: atom_id res chain seq x y z
N MET A 1 11.17 -9.95 -3.19
CA MET A 1 11.17 -11.28 -2.53
C MET A 1 12.14 -11.23 -1.35
N ILE A 2 11.73 -11.75 -0.20
CA ILE A 2 12.58 -11.87 1.01
C ILE A 2 12.56 -13.33 1.44
N ASN A 3 13.72 -13.87 1.81
CA ASN A 3 13.85 -15.25 2.29
C ASN A 3 14.28 -15.23 3.75
N ILE A 4 13.58 -16.00 4.59
CA ILE A 4 13.93 -16.23 5.99
C ILE A 4 14.36 -17.69 6.14
N THR A 5 15.62 -17.89 6.51
CA THR A 5 16.21 -19.23 6.66
C THR A 5 16.34 -19.58 8.13
N PHE A 6 15.86 -20.76 8.48
CA PHE A 6 15.92 -21.35 9.81
C PHE A 6 16.99 -22.46 9.83
N ASN A 7 17.55 -22.72 11.01
CA ASN A 7 18.52 -23.80 11.20
C ASN A 7 17.86 -25.19 11.26
N VAL A 8 16.53 -25.24 11.30
CA VAL A 8 15.72 -26.44 11.33
C VAL A 8 14.63 -26.33 10.26
N ASN A 9 14.05 -27.47 9.87
CA ASN A 9 12.84 -27.44 9.06
C ASN A 9 11.68 -26.92 9.90
N VAL A 10 10.89 -26.03 9.32
CA VAL A 10 9.74 -25.42 9.97
C VAL A 10 8.44 -25.82 9.28
N SER A 11 7.33 -25.69 10.01
CA SER A 11 5.98 -25.94 9.50
C SER A 11 4.99 -24.89 10.00
N CYS A 12 3.80 -24.85 9.39
CA CYS A 12 2.72 -23.97 9.82
C CYS A 12 2.40 -24.21 11.32
N PRO A 13 2.21 -23.13 12.10
CA PRO A 13 1.74 -23.23 13.47
C PRO A 13 0.24 -23.56 13.51
N PHE A 14 -0.25 -23.92 14.69
CA PHE A 14 -1.68 -24.06 14.97
C PHE A 14 -2.32 -22.77 15.51
N TYR A 15 -1.57 -21.66 15.55
CA TYR A 15 -1.95 -20.40 16.18
C TYR A 15 -2.01 -19.25 15.17
N ASP A 16 -2.81 -18.24 15.50
CA ASP A 16 -2.82 -16.96 14.78
C ASP A 16 -1.58 -16.16 15.20
N ALA A 17 -0.60 -16.10 14.30
CA ALA A 17 0.64 -15.34 14.46
C ALA A 17 0.97 -14.66 13.13
N ASN A 18 1.53 -13.45 13.17
CA ASN A 18 1.77 -12.67 11.97
C ASN A 18 3.25 -12.44 11.73
N LEU A 19 3.58 -12.27 10.45
CA LEU A 19 4.81 -11.62 10.03
C LEU A 19 4.45 -10.34 9.31
N ALA A 20 5.09 -9.24 9.67
CA ALA A 20 4.77 -7.92 9.14
C ALA A 20 6.03 -7.14 8.76
N ILE A 21 5.88 -6.36 7.70
CA ILE A 21 6.86 -5.38 7.24
C ILE A 21 6.32 -4.00 7.62
N TYR A 22 7.13 -3.25 8.35
CA TYR A 22 6.82 -1.90 8.77
C TYR A 22 7.81 -0.91 8.16
N GLN A 23 7.35 0.32 7.93
CA GLN A 23 8.20 1.45 7.67
C GLN A 23 8.18 2.41 8.86
N LYS A 24 9.36 2.93 9.24
CA LYS A 24 9.47 3.95 10.27
C LYS A 24 9.44 5.34 9.66
N ILE A 25 8.39 6.11 9.95
CA ILE A 25 8.23 7.51 9.50
C ILE A 25 7.99 8.40 10.71
N ASN A 26 8.90 9.33 11.00
CA ASN A 26 8.79 10.28 12.12
C ASN A 26 8.39 9.62 13.45
N GLN A 27 9.06 8.51 13.81
CA GLN A 27 8.79 7.69 15.01
C GLN A 27 7.47 6.90 15.01
N THR A 28 6.70 6.93 13.92
CA THR A 28 5.51 6.11 13.74
C THR A 28 5.84 4.90 12.87
N ASP A 29 5.36 3.74 13.29
CA ASP A 29 5.49 2.49 12.53
C ASP A 29 4.27 2.31 11.63
N ILE A 30 4.50 2.32 10.32
CA ILE A 30 3.46 2.17 9.31
C ILE A 30 3.48 0.74 8.78
N LEU A 31 2.40 0.00 8.96
CA LEU A 31 2.25 -1.35 8.42
C LEU A 31 2.20 -1.29 6.88
N ARG A 32 3.22 -1.86 6.23
CA ARG A 32 3.32 -1.89 4.75
C ARG A 32 2.71 -3.16 4.19
N GLN A 33 3.03 -4.30 4.78
CA GLN A 33 2.51 -5.59 4.37
C GLN A 33 2.50 -6.55 5.56
N PHE A 34 1.51 -7.44 5.63
CA PHE A 34 1.50 -8.56 6.57
C PHE A 34 1.27 -9.89 5.86
N PHE A 35 1.70 -10.96 6.52
CA PHE A 35 1.68 -12.33 6.04
C PHE A 35 1.09 -13.22 7.12
N ASN A 36 0.11 -14.02 6.72
CA ASN A 36 -0.46 -15.05 7.58
C ASN A 36 0.24 -16.40 7.30
N PRO A 37 0.36 -17.27 8.30
CA PRO A 37 1.14 -18.49 8.20
C PRO A 37 0.39 -19.62 7.48
N THR A 38 -0.74 -19.32 6.82
CA THR A 38 -1.68 -20.32 6.30
C THR A 38 -1.13 -21.18 5.14
N ASN A 39 0.01 -20.80 4.55
CA ASN A 39 0.63 -21.50 3.42
C ASN A 39 2.14 -21.77 3.62
N CYS A 40 2.62 -21.98 4.85
CA CYS A 40 4.02 -22.33 5.08
C CYS A 40 4.30 -23.79 4.67
N THR A 41 5.03 -23.99 3.58
CA THR A 41 5.52 -25.31 3.16
C THR A 41 6.60 -25.81 4.13
N LYS A 42 6.62 -27.12 4.41
CA LYS A 42 7.70 -27.76 5.16
C LYS A 42 9.04 -27.50 4.47
N SER A 43 9.84 -26.65 5.09
CA SER A 43 11.09 -26.16 4.52
C SER A 43 11.89 -25.53 5.66
N ASN A 44 13.20 -25.42 5.51
CA ASN A 44 14.00 -24.54 6.37
C ASN A 44 14.00 -23.09 5.88
N VAL A 45 13.32 -22.78 4.77
CA VAL A 45 13.22 -21.44 4.19
C VAL A 45 11.76 -21.05 3.99
N ILE A 46 11.37 -19.89 4.51
CA ILE A 46 10.12 -19.22 4.20
C ILE A 46 10.39 -18.12 3.17
N ILE A 47 9.62 -18.14 2.09
CA ILE A 47 9.70 -17.15 1.02
C ILE A 47 8.54 -16.18 1.18
N LEU A 48 8.87 -14.90 1.35
CA LEU A 48 7.91 -13.82 1.44
C LEU A 48 7.76 -13.15 0.07
N ASN A 49 6.55 -13.25 -0.48
CA ASN A 49 6.16 -12.56 -1.69
C ASN A 49 5.83 -11.10 -1.37
N VAL A 50 6.87 -10.30 -1.30
CA VAL A 50 6.77 -8.86 -1.03
C VAL A 50 6.17 -8.15 -2.23
N LEU A 51 5.13 -7.34 -2.00
CA LEU A 51 4.48 -6.53 -3.04
C LEU A 51 5.40 -5.40 -3.50
N ASN A 52 5.30 -5.01 -4.77
CA ASN A 52 6.09 -3.90 -5.31
C ASN A 52 5.85 -2.58 -4.55
N CYS A 53 4.63 -2.36 -4.05
CA CYS A 53 4.29 -1.17 -3.27
C CYS A 53 4.75 -1.20 -1.80
N THR A 54 5.34 -2.30 -1.32
CA THR A 54 5.76 -2.43 0.09
C THR A 54 6.95 -1.53 0.42
N PHE A 55 7.91 -1.42 -0.51
CA PHE A 55 9.13 -0.62 -0.37
C PHE A 55 9.09 0.58 -1.32
N ASN A 56 8.03 1.38 -1.18
CA ASN A 56 7.72 2.46 -2.11
C ASN A 56 8.29 3.84 -1.73
N ASP A 57 9.06 3.94 -0.64
CA ASP A 57 9.77 5.16 -0.25
C ASP A 57 11.29 5.01 -0.44
N PRO A 58 11.88 5.65 -1.46
CA PRO A 58 13.33 5.72 -1.64
C PRO A 58 14.06 6.35 -0.45
N GLY A 59 15.14 5.71 0.00
CA GLY A 59 15.86 6.08 1.22
C GLY A 59 15.08 5.84 2.52
N GLY A 60 13.90 5.22 2.46
CA GLY A 60 13.06 4.91 3.61
C GLY A 60 13.64 3.77 4.47
N GLN A 61 13.38 3.82 5.77
CA GLN A 61 13.82 2.80 6.73
C GLN A 61 12.67 1.84 7.06
N TYR A 62 12.95 0.55 6.93
CA TYR A 62 11.98 -0.52 7.12
C TYR A 62 12.51 -1.57 8.10
N TYR A 63 11.60 -2.32 8.70
CA TYR A 63 11.95 -3.49 9.50
C TYR A 63 10.94 -4.62 9.33
N ILE A 64 11.38 -5.84 9.59
CA ILE A 64 10.54 -7.02 9.68
C ILE A 64 10.31 -7.34 11.15
N GLN A 65 9.06 -7.58 11.50
CA GLN A 65 8.67 -8.18 12.77
C GLN A 65 7.98 -9.50 12.48
N MET A 66 8.34 -10.52 13.27
CA MET A 66 7.74 -11.84 13.18
C MET A 66 7.31 -12.22 14.60
N ASP A 67 6.03 -12.57 14.77
CA ASP A 67 5.53 -12.98 16.07
C ASP A 67 6.20 -14.30 16.51
N ASN A 68 6.32 -14.49 17.82
CA ASN A 68 6.64 -15.81 18.37
C ASN A 68 5.60 -16.82 17.88
N CYS A 69 6.04 -18.03 17.58
CA CYS A 69 5.18 -19.09 17.04
C CYS A 69 4.65 -18.82 15.62
N PHE A 70 5.15 -17.83 14.87
CA PHE A 70 4.81 -17.68 13.45
C PHE A 70 5.12 -18.95 12.63
N VAL A 71 6.15 -19.69 13.05
CA VAL A 71 6.39 -21.06 12.65
C VAL A 71 6.77 -21.93 13.83
N VAL A 72 6.66 -23.24 13.64
CA VAL A 72 7.09 -24.25 14.60
C VAL A 72 8.13 -25.18 13.98
N ASP A 73 8.99 -25.75 14.80
CA ASP A 73 9.87 -26.85 14.38
C ASP A 73 9.04 -28.01 13.82
N ASP A 74 9.42 -28.55 12.66
CA ASP A 74 8.61 -29.59 12.00
C ASP A 74 8.65 -30.95 12.74
N VAL A 75 9.69 -31.24 13.51
CA VAL A 75 9.88 -32.51 14.21
C VAL A 75 9.23 -32.46 15.60
N TYR A 76 9.60 -31.48 16.41
CA TYR A 76 9.20 -31.37 17.81
C TYR A 76 7.90 -30.58 18.00
N LYS A 77 7.45 -29.85 16.97
CA LYS A 77 6.27 -28.97 17.04
C LYS A 77 6.41 -27.87 18.10
N GLU A 78 7.64 -27.53 18.45
CA GLU A 78 7.95 -26.46 19.38
C GLU A 78 7.89 -25.11 18.66
N PRO A 79 7.33 -24.07 19.30
CA PRO A 79 7.34 -22.73 18.75
C PRO A 79 8.74 -22.17 18.53
N ILE A 80 8.95 -21.53 17.38
CA ILE A 80 10.18 -20.80 17.10
C ILE A 80 10.01 -19.34 17.51
N PHE A 81 11.07 -18.78 18.11
CA PHE A 81 11.11 -17.37 18.47
C PHE A 81 11.00 -16.48 17.24
N GLY A 82 10.25 -15.41 17.42
CA GLY A 82 10.01 -14.38 16.44
C GLY A 82 11.22 -13.48 16.20
N ILE A 83 10.96 -12.40 15.48
CA ILE A 83 11.89 -11.28 15.27
C ILE A 83 11.24 -10.07 15.90
N ASP A 84 11.83 -9.55 16.97
CA ASP A 84 11.34 -8.35 17.64
C ASP A 84 11.46 -7.12 16.74
N SER A 85 10.61 -6.12 17.01
CA SER A 85 10.66 -4.83 16.33
C SER A 85 12.08 -4.23 16.37
N ASN A 86 12.48 -3.57 15.28
CA ASN A 86 13.78 -2.90 15.18
C ASN A 86 15.03 -3.83 15.31
N VAL A 87 14.88 -5.16 15.28
CA VAL A 87 16.03 -6.09 15.22
C VAL A 87 16.54 -6.25 13.79
N TRP A 88 15.64 -6.56 12.84
CA TRP A 88 15.99 -6.69 11.44
C TRP A 88 15.55 -5.47 10.65
N ILE A 89 16.46 -4.50 10.55
CA ILE A 89 16.25 -3.21 9.89
C ILE A 89 17.01 -3.17 8.57
N PHE A 90 16.44 -2.52 7.56
CA PHE A 90 17.11 -2.19 6.32
C PHE A 90 16.59 -0.87 5.76
N GLN A 91 17.33 -0.33 4.79
CA GLN A 91 17.01 0.93 4.14
C GLN A 91 16.96 0.71 2.63
N THR A 92 15.96 1.28 1.97
CA THR A 92 15.93 1.30 0.50
C THR A 92 17.00 2.25 -0.02
N GLU A 93 17.46 2.02 -1.25
CA GLU A 93 18.41 2.93 -1.87
C GLU A 93 17.82 4.33 -2.00
N ASN A 94 18.66 5.34 -1.77
CA ASN A 94 18.27 6.72 -2.01
C ASN A 94 18.41 6.99 -3.51
N ILE A 95 17.30 7.36 -4.16
CA ILE A 95 17.32 7.76 -5.56
C ILE A 95 17.78 9.22 -5.60
N THR A 96 19.10 9.43 -5.63
CA THR A 96 19.72 10.77 -5.73
C THR A 96 19.62 11.37 -7.13
N SER A 97 19.14 10.59 -8.08
CA SER A 97 18.83 11.04 -9.43
C SER A 97 17.66 10.21 -9.94
N ILE A 98 16.45 10.75 -9.81
CA ILE A 98 15.52 10.55 -10.91
C ILE A 98 16.28 11.08 -12.11
N LYS A 99 16.77 10.17 -12.97
CA LYS A 99 17.39 10.52 -14.24
C LYS A 99 16.51 11.61 -14.83
N LYS A 100 17.07 12.81 -15.04
CA LYS A 100 16.38 13.94 -15.69
C LYS A 100 15.50 13.36 -16.80
N HIS A 101 14.22 13.18 -16.52
CA HIS A 101 13.34 12.49 -17.46
C HIS A 101 13.19 13.50 -18.58
N SER A 102 13.79 13.19 -19.73
CA SER A 102 13.72 14.01 -20.94
C SER A 102 12.30 14.11 -21.50
N ASP A 103 11.36 13.38 -20.91
CA ASP A 103 9.95 13.40 -21.24
C ASP A 103 9.20 14.00 -20.06
N LYS A 104 8.59 15.18 -20.26
CA LYS A 104 7.68 15.81 -19.29
C LYS A 104 6.59 14.80 -18.93
N GLN A 105 6.60 14.27 -17.71
CA GLN A 105 5.48 13.48 -17.22
C GLN A 105 4.42 14.44 -16.72
N GLU A 106 3.28 14.48 -17.38
CA GLU A 106 2.18 15.36 -17.01
C GLU A 106 1.48 14.89 -15.71
N ASP A 107 0.75 15.83 -15.08
CA ASP A 107 -0.21 15.54 -14.04
C ASP A 107 -1.11 14.36 -14.44
N THR A 108 -1.19 13.36 -13.57
CA THR A 108 -2.04 12.19 -13.77
C THR A 108 -3.33 12.35 -12.99
N ARG A 109 -4.47 12.19 -13.67
CA ARG A 109 -5.79 12.10 -13.02
C ARG A 109 -6.32 10.68 -13.09
N GLY A 110 -7.06 10.28 -12.08
CA GLY A 110 -7.71 8.98 -12.08
C GLY A 110 -8.78 8.87 -11.02
N VAL A 111 -9.35 7.68 -10.95
CA VAL A 111 -10.48 7.37 -10.08
C VAL A 111 -10.21 6.14 -9.24
N LEU A 112 -10.70 6.20 -7.99
CA LEU A 112 -10.85 5.05 -7.11
C LEU A 112 -12.32 4.68 -7.02
N ARG A 113 -12.63 3.40 -6.87
CA ARG A 113 -13.99 2.94 -6.61
C ARG A 113 -14.15 2.57 -5.15
N LEU A 114 -15.24 3.03 -4.54
CA LEU A 114 -15.68 2.53 -3.25
C LEU A 114 -16.46 1.22 -3.43
N THR A 115 -16.34 0.31 -2.47
CA THR A 115 -17.19 -0.88 -2.36
C THR A 115 -18.67 -0.49 -2.25
N ILE A 116 -19.57 -1.46 -2.40
CA ILE A 116 -21.02 -1.21 -2.29
C ILE A 116 -21.37 -0.67 -0.89
N SER A 117 -20.78 -1.26 0.17
CA SER A 117 -20.94 -0.80 1.56
C SER A 117 -20.36 0.60 1.75
N GLY A 118 -19.15 0.86 1.27
CA GLY A 118 -18.52 2.18 1.33
C GLY A 118 -19.31 3.26 0.60
N SER A 119 -19.89 2.92 -0.56
CA SER A 119 -20.73 3.81 -1.36
C SER A 119 -22.07 4.12 -0.67
N ARG A 120 -22.64 3.16 0.08
CA ARG A 120 -23.80 3.42 0.93
C ARG A 120 -23.44 4.38 2.06
N HIS A 121 -22.38 4.07 2.80
CA HIS A 121 -21.89 4.90 3.90
C HIS A 121 -21.61 6.33 3.46
N PHE A 122 -20.87 6.53 2.37
CA PHE A 122 -20.54 7.86 1.86
C PHE A 122 -21.77 8.70 1.48
N ARG A 123 -22.83 8.09 0.96
CA ARG A 123 -24.07 8.81 0.58
C ARG A 123 -24.83 9.32 1.80
N GLU A 124 -24.79 8.59 2.91
CA GLU A 124 -25.41 8.96 4.18
C GLU A 124 -24.70 10.13 4.87
N LEU A 125 -23.43 10.39 4.52
CA LEU A 125 -22.69 11.54 5.03
C LEU A 125 -23.29 12.86 4.54
N ASN A 126 -23.34 13.83 5.44
CA ASN A 126 -23.65 15.22 5.13
C ASN A 126 -22.45 15.94 4.48
N GLY A 127 -22.60 17.22 4.15
CA GLY A 127 -21.56 18.00 3.48
C GLY A 127 -20.22 18.05 4.24
N SER A 128 -20.22 18.17 5.57
CA SER A 128 -18.99 18.13 6.36
C SER A 128 -18.39 16.74 6.39
N GLY A 129 -19.20 15.71 6.65
CA GLY A 129 -18.75 14.32 6.69
C GLY A 129 -18.13 13.86 5.37
N ARG A 130 -18.67 14.29 4.22
CA ARG A 130 -18.04 14.01 2.91
C ARG A 130 -16.69 14.69 2.76
N ARG A 131 -16.54 15.94 3.21
CA ARG A 131 -15.23 16.62 3.19
C ARG A 131 -14.21 15.91 4.07
N ASP A 132 -14.63 15.49 5.26
CA ASP A 132 -13.78 14.76 6.20
C ASP A 132 -13.38 13.40 5.62
N PHE A 133 -14.31 12.70 4.96
CA PHE A 133 -14.02 11.47 4.23
C PHE A 133 -12.91 11.66 3.19
N PHE A 134 -13.01 12.67 2.32
CA PHE A 134 -11.95 12.96 1.34
C PHE A 134 -10.62 13.30 2.01
N PHE A 135 -10.64 14.12 3.06
CA PHE A 135 -9.42 14.51 3.77
C PHE A 135 -8.72 13.29 4.38
N THR A 136 -9.47 12.45 5.11
CA THR A 136 -8.94 11.23 5.73
C THR A 136 -8.46 10.25 4.67
N LEU A 137 -9.19 10.07 3.57
CA LEU A 137 -8.77 9.20 2.47
C LEU A 137 -7.39 9.61 1.92
N ILE A 138 -7.24 10.88 1.54
CA ILE A 138 -5.98 11.40 0.98
C ILE A 138 -4.84 11.32 1.99
N ASN A 139 -5.12 11.69 3.24
CA ASN A 139 -4.13 11.65 4.31
C ASN A 139 -3.61 10.21 4.52
N ASN A 140 -4.51 9.24 4.65
CA ASN A 140 -4.15 7.83 4.84
C ASN A 140 -3.37 7.29 3.64
N LEU A 141 -3.80 7.60 2.40
CA LEU A 141 -3.07 7.19 1.20
C LEU A 141 -1.67 7.84 1.10
N THR A 142 -1.50 9.06 1.59
CA THR A 142 -0.19 9.76 1.60
C THR A 142 0.79 9.11 2.57
N PHE A 143 0.33 8.58 3.71
CA PHE A 143 1.18 7.77 4.58
C PHE A 143 1.52 6.42 3.95
N MET A 144 0.60 5.87 3.15
CA MET A 144 0.77 4.56 2.52
C MET A 144 1.68 4.60 1.29
N ILE A 145 1.76 5.75 0.63
CA ILE A 145 2.68 6.03 -0.48
C ILE A 145 3.40 7.32 -0.14
N PRO A 146 4.51 7.24 0.62
CA PRO A 146 5.22 8.43 1.08
C PRO A 146 5.68 9.27 -0.11
N THR A 147 5.03 10.42 -0.27
CA THR A 147 5.30 11.38 -1.31
C THR A 147 5.31 12.79 -0.72
N GLU A 148 5.94 13.71 -1.42
CA GLU A 148 6.03 15.09 -1.05
C GLU A 148 4.64 15.74 -0.97
N LYS A 149 4.50 16.72 -0.07
CA LYS A 149 3.21 17.33 0.25
C LYS A 149 2.57 17.93 -1.01
N GLY A 150 1.33 17.54 -1.27
CA GLY A 150 0.53 18.07 -2.37
C GLY A 150 0.72 17.33 -3.70
N ARG A 151 1.54 16.26 -3.73
CA ARG A 151 1.64 15.36 -4.88
C ARG A 151 0.35 14.56 -5.09
N LEU A 152 -0.24 14.04 -4.01
CA LEU A 152 -1.56 13.40 -4.04
C LEU A 152 -2.65 14.37 -3.59
N GLY A 153 -3.74 14.44 -4.35
CA GLY A 153 -4.86 15.33 -4.04
C GLY A 153 -6.19 14.86 -4.61
N SER A 154 -7.25 15.59 -4.27
CA SER A 154 -8.59 15.41 -4.81
C SER A 154 -9.27 16.77 -4.95
N ASP A 155 -10.04 16.93 -6.01
CA ASP A 155 -10.98 18.04 -6.21
C ASP A 155 -12.29 17.85 -5.41
N ARG A 156 -12.39 16.74 -4.66
CA ARG A 156 -13.56 16.30 -3.88
C ARG A 156 -14.78 16.00 -4.76
N ASN A 157 -14.56 15.79 -6.06
CA ASN A 157 -15.59 15.33 -6.96
C ASN A 157 -15.74 13.82 -6.87
N TYR A 158 -16.97 13.37 -7.04
CA TYR A 158 -17.30 11.97 -7.13
C TYR A 158 -18.37 11.74 -8.19
N GLN A 159 -18.40 10.54 -8.75
CA GLN A 159 -19.39 10.11 -9.72
C GLN A 159 -20.11 8.87 -9.21
N LEU A 160 -21.36 8.70 -9.61
CA LEU A 160 -22.10 7.47 -9.35
C LEU A 160 -21.92 6.56 -10.56
N ASP A 161 -21.28 5.40 -10.36
CA ASP A 161 -21.19 4.33 -11.34
C ASP A 161 -22.04 3.15 -10.85
N LYS A 162 -23.24 3.01 -11.43
CA LYS A 162 -24.27 2.07 -10.98
C LYS A 162 -24.61 2.27 -9.50
N SER A 163 -24.14 1.37 -8.62
CA SER A 163 -24.34 1.41 -7.17
C SER A 163 -23.10 1.87 -6.40
N ASN A 164 -21.99 2.08 -7.10
CA ASN A 164 -20.69 2.41 -6.54
C ASN A 164 -20.38 3.90 -6.73
N ILE A 165 -19.56 4.45 -5.83
CA ILE A 165 -19.03 5.80 -5.94
C ILE A 165 -17.61 5.72 -6.50
N LEU A 166 -17.35 6.55 -7.51
CA LEU A 166 -16.01 6.81 -8.04
C LEU A 166 -15.50 8.13 -7.45
N ILE A 167 -14.34 8.09 -6.80
CA ILE A 167 -13.65 9.25 -6.22
C ILE A 167 -12.56 9.71 -7.17
N SER A 168 -12.59 10.98 -7.54
CA SER A 168 -11.55 11.61 -8.36
C SER A 168 -10.30 11.92 -7.53
N LEU A 169 -9.14 11.51 -8.06
CA LEU A 169 -7.82 11.79 -7.52
C LEU A 169 -6.92 12.44 -8.59
N SER A 170 -6.03 13.30 -8.12
CA SER A 170 -4.96 13.90 -8.92
C SER A 170 -3.61 13.56 -8.32
N ILE A 171 -2.67 13.20 -9.19
CA ILE A 171 -1.26 12.98 -8.89
C ILE A 171 -0.49 14.02 -9.68
N ARG A 172 0.18 14.95 -8.99
CA ARG A 172 0.98 15.97 -9.67
C ARG A 172 2.26 15.38 -10.23
N GLU A 173 2.73 15.98 -11.32
CA GLU A 173 4.06 15.71 -11.84
C GLU A 173 5.15 15.89 -10.78
N ALA A 174 6.25 15.17 -10.94
CA ALA A 174 7.38 15.27 -10.02
C ALA A 174 8.23 16.51 -10.32
N ASN A 175 8.55 17.27 -9.29
CA ASN A 175 9.57 18.31 -9.37
C ASN A 175 10.99 17.72 -9.27
N ASP A 176 11.99 18.52 -9.64
CA ASP A 176 13.40 18.17 -9.44
C ASP A 176 13.68 17.83 -7.98
N GLY A 177 14.21 16.62 -7.75
CA GLY A 177 14.60 16.14 -6.43
C GLY A 177 13.49 15.45 -5.63
N GLU A 178 12.26 15.39 -6.14
CA GLU A 178 11.22 14.55 -5.56
C GLU A 178 11.48 13.07 -5.85
N LYS A 179 11.03 12.18 -4.95
CA LYS A 179 11.45 10.77 -4.94
C LYS A 179 10.71 9.89 -5.93
N LEU A 180 9.44 10.20 -6.20
CA LEU A 180 8.54 9.36 -6.98
C LEU A 180 7.95 10.13 -8.15
N THR A 181 7.90 9.49 -9.31
CA THR A 181 7.19 10.01 -10.47
C THR A 181 5.67 9.86 -10.33
N ALA A 182 4.88 10.55 -11.16
CA ALA A 182 3.43 10.37 -11.15
C ALA A 182 3.03 8.93 -11.52
N ALA A 183 3.80 8.29 -12.41
CA ALA A 183 3.64 6.89 -12.77
C ALA A 183 3.91 5.95 -11.59
N ASP A 184 4.97 6.18 -10.82
CA ASP A 184 5.28 5.35 -9.63
C ASP A 184 4.15 5.45 -8.60
N ILE A 185 3.63 6.65 -8.33
CA ILE A 185 2.52 6.85 -7.38
C ILE A 185 1.26 6.14 -7.88
N LYS A 186 0.96 6.23 -9.18
CA LYS A 186 -0.18 5.54 -9.79
C LYS A 186 -0.08 4.03 -9.61
N ASP A 187 1.06 3.44 -9.95
CA ASP A 187 1.26 2.00 -9.88
C ASP A 187 1.24 1.51 -8.42
N ASN A 188 1.83 2.28 -7.51
CA ASN A 188 1.77 2.02 -6.07
C ASN A 188 0.33 2.08 -5.54
N LEU A 189 -0.47 3.08 -5.93
CA LEU A 189 -1.89 3.17 -5.54
C LEU A 189 -2.67 1.96 -6.03
N HIS A 190 -2.46 1.60 -7.31
CA HIS A 190 -3.13 0.45 -7.89
C HIS A 190 -2.81 -0.83 -7.12
N GLN A 191 -1.52 -1.13 -6.91
CA GLN A 191 -1.06 -2.32 -6.19
C GLN A 191 -1.50 -2.34 -4.73
N LEU A 192 -1.45 -1.20 -4.04
CA LEU A 192 -1.89 -1.07 -2.65
C LEU A 192 -3.37 -1.47 -2.49
N ILE A 193 -4.23 -1.00 -3.41
CA ILE A 193 -5.67 -1.26 -3.38
C ILE A 193 -5.99 -2.69 -3.82
N THR A 194 -5.39 -3.17 -4.91
CA THR A 194 -5.68 -4.54 -5.39
C THR A 194 -5.17 -5.63 -4.46
N ASN A 195 -4.19 -5.31 -3.62
CA ASN A 195 -3.68 -6.20 -2.57
C ASN A 195 -4.08 -5.75 -1.16
N LYS A 196 -5.19 -5.01 -1.02
CA LYS A 196 -5.67 -4.44 0.25
C LYS A 196 -5.66 -5.45 1.39
N ALA A 197 -6.07 -6.69 1.13
CA ALA A 197 -6.12 -7.79 2.10
C ALA A 197 -4.77 -8.11 2.78
N PHE A 198 -3.64 -7.63 2.25
CA PHE A 198 -2.30 -7.87 2.80
C PHE A 198 -1.58 -6.58 3.22
N THR A 199 -2.20 -5.41 3.08
CA THR A 199 -1.56 -4.10 3.32
C THR A 199 -2.25 -3.33 4.43
N GLY A 200 -1.56 -2.34 5.00
CA GLY A 200 -2.09 -1.56 6.11
C GLY A 200 -3.33 -0.72 5.79
N ILE A 201 -3.71 -0.53 4.52
CA ILE A 201 -4.95 0.21 4.20
C ILE A 201 -6.23 -0.56 4.59
N SER A 202 -6.15 -1.86 4.85
CA SER A 202 -7.25 -2.68 5.36
C SER A 202 -7.58 -2.41 6.83
N THR A 203 -6.64 -1.85 7.61
CA THR A 203 -6.86 -1.57 9.04
C THR A 203 -7.44 -0.18 9.30
N GLU A 204 -7.65 0.59 8.23
CA GLU A 204 -7.98 2.01 8.27
C GLU A 204 -9.43 2.26 7.83
N THR A 205 -10.16 3.08 8.58
CA THR A 205 -11.62 3.19 8.48
C THR A 205 -12.14 3.66 7.11
N VAL A 206 -11.41 4.56 6.43
CA VAL A 206 -11.86 5.13 5.15
C VAL A 206 -11.29 4.36 3.96
N THR A 207 -10.02 3.93 4.04
CA THR A 207 -9.38 3.20 2.95
C THR A 207 -9.85 1.75 2.86
N ASP A 208 -10.42 1.17 3.93
CA ASP A 208 -11.06 -0.13 3.84
C ASP A 208 -12.29 -0.13 2.90
N PHE A 209 -12.92 1.03 2.69
CA PHE A 209 -13.99 1.15 1.71
C PHE A 209 -13.52 1.11 0.25
N LEU A 210 -12.20 1.10 -0.02
CA LEU A 210 -11.68 0.97 -1.39
C LEU A 210 -11.94 -0.42 -1.94
N ASP A 211 -12.35 -0.47 -3.20
CA ASP A 211 -12.66 -1.68 -3.93
C ASP A 211 -11.39 -2.30 -4.55
N GLU A 212 -10.94 -3.39 -3.93
CA GLU A 212 -9.76 -4.14 -4.34
C GLU A 212 -9.86 -4.73 -5.76
N ALA A 213 -11.07 -5.03 -6.25
CA ALA A 213 -11.26 -5.54 -7.61
C ALA A 213 -11.17 -4.42 -8.67
N TYR A 214 -11.17 -3.15 -8.26
CA TYR A 214 -11.07 -2.01 -9.17
C TYR A 214 -9.66 -1.40 -9.22
N GLY A 215 -9.01 -1.27 -8.06
CA GLY A 215 -7.71 -0.60 -7.96
C GLY A 215 -7.79 0.91 -8.26
N PHE A 216 -6.69 1.49 -8.70
CA PHE A 216 -6.66 2.83 -9.30
C PHE A 216 -6.80 2.73 -10.82
N GLN A 217 -7.65 3.57 -11.41
CA GLN A 217 -7.83 3.67 -12.87
C GLN A 217 -7.50 5.08 -13.34
N GLN A 218 -6.54 5.20 -14.25
CA GLN A 218 -6.21 6.49 -14.87
C GLN A 218 -7.39 6.95 -15.72
N ALA A 219 -7.83 8.19 -15.51
CA ALA A 219 -8.82 8.80 -16.38
C ALA A 219 -8.14 9.00 -17.73
N GLN A 220 -8.67 8.39 -18.80
CA GLN A 220 -8.20 8.76 -20.13
C GLN A 220 -8.50 10.24 -20.32
N GLY A 221 -7.45 11.02 -20.59
CA GLY A 221 -7.66 12.34 -21.18
C GLY A 221 -8.53 12.15 -22.41
N ILE A 222 -9.54 12.99 -22.57
CA ILE A 222 -10.17 13.18 -23.88
C ILE A 222 -9.00 13.62 -24.77
N GLY A 223 -8.42 12.66 -25.51
CA GLY A 223 -7.54 13.00 -26.61
C GLY A 223 -8.32 13.94 -27.51
N GLU A 224 -7.67 14.99 -27.96
CA GLU A 224 -8.21 15.89 -28.97
C GLU A 224 -8.71 15.05 -30.15
N ASN A 225 -10.01 14.76 -30.17
CA ASN A 225 -10.73 14.51 -31.40
C ASN A 225 -10.80 15.86 -32.12
N THR A 226 -9.72 16.24 -32.80
CA THR A 226 -9.87 17.09 -33.97
C THR A 226 -10.25 16.19 -35.13
N GLU A 227 -11.56 16.15 -35.39
CA GLU A 227 -12.15 15.71 -36.64
C GLU A 227 -11.72 16.61 -37.81
N HIS A 228 -11.63 15.98 -38.99
CA HIS A 228 -11.60 16.48 -40.37
C HIS A 228 -10.28 16.99 -40.98
#